data_AF-A0A7S2SHM7-F1
#
_entry.id   AF-A0A7S2SHM7-F1
#
_cell.length_a   1.000
_cell.length_b   1.000
_cell.length_c   1.000
_cell.angle_alpha   90.00
_cell.angle_beta   90.00
_cell.angle_gamma   90.00
#
_symmetry.space_group_name_H-M   'P 1'
#
loop_
_entity.id
_entity.type
_entity.pdbx_description
1 polymer ?
#
loop_
_entity_poly.entity_id
_entity_poly.type
_entity_poly.pdbx_seq_one_letter_code
_entity_poly.pdbx_strand_id
1 'polypeptide(L)'
;VNKKIDSYAKSGDLTYRFGVNGVIEIRKTSHPQDNENLVSVPNIEQFLSDYNRLVEICNDGAMRSFCFQRLQMLTTLFKLHMTANGLVENEAQSNLLGTDFYRIMKVDNHIHLA
;
A
#
# COMPACT_ATOMS: atom_id res chain seq x y z
N VAL A 1 22.46 -23.96 -6.51
CA VAL A 1 22.08 -23.23 -5.29
C VAL A 1 20.61 -22.80 -5.45
N ASN A 2 19.69 -23.76 -5.31
CA ASN A 2 18.26 -23.51 -5.40
C ASN A 2 17.73 -23.41 -3.97
N LYS A 3 17.60 -22.17 -3.47
CA LYS A 3 16.86 -21.93 -2.23
C LYS A 3 15.39 -22.22 -2.51
N LYS A 4 14.97 -23.36 -1.98
CA LYS A 4 13.60 -23.82 -1.81
C LYS A 4 12.75 -22.63 -1.38
N ILE A 5 11.81 -22.22 -2.22
CA ILE A 5 10.76 -21.27 -1.86
C ILE A 5 10.01 -21.93 -0.71
N ASP A 6 10.07 -21.30 0.46
CA ASP A 6 9.48 -21.84 1.68
C ASP A 6 8.02 -22.18 1.45
N SER A 7 7.69 -23.38 1.90
CA SER A 7 6.40 -24.05 1.72
C SER A 7 5.26 -23.17 2.17
N TYR A 8 4.37 -22.82 1.24
CA TYR A 8 3.00 -22.46 1.56
C TYR A 8 2.43 -23.56 2.47
N ALA A 9 1.93 -23.17 3.65
CA ALA A 9 1.30 -24.07 4.59
C ALA A 9 0.27 -24.94 3.84
N LYS A 10 0.33 -26.26 4.07
CA LYS A 10 -0.63 -27.21 3.49
C LYS A 10 -2.05 -26.70 3.77
N SER A 11 -2.91 -26.78 2.77
CA SER A 11 -4.31 -26.33 2.74
C SER A 11 -5.25 -26.94 3.82
N GLY A 12 -4.75 -27.57 4.88
CA GLY A 12 -5.52 -28.22 5.94
C GLY A 12 -5.17 -27.80 7.38
N ASP A 13 -4.18 -26.93 7.59
CA ASP A 13 -3.67 -26.63 8.95
C ASP A 13 -4.33 -25.42 9.63
N LEU A 14 -5.28 -24.75 8.96
CA LEU A 14 -5.94 -23.55 9.47
C LEU A 14 -7.46 -23.75 9.57
N THR A 15 -8.03 -23.32 10.69
CA THR A 15 -9.48 -23.22 10.90
C THR A 15 -9.90 -21.77 10.97
N TYR A 16 -10.98 -21.43 10.28
CA TYR A 16 -11.55 -20.09 10.23
C TYR A 16 -12.84 -20.04 11.04
N ARG A 17 -12.94 -19.10 11.98
CA ARG A 17 -14.16 -18.89 12.76
C ARG A 17 -14.62 -17.45 12.60
N PHE A 18 -15.91 -17.27 12.34
CA PHE A 18 -16.51 -15.95 12.38
C PHE A 18 -16.62 -15.48 13.83
N GLY A 19 -15.92 -14.40 14.16
CA GLY A 19 -15.99 -13.76 15.48
C GLY A 19 -17.27 -12.96 15.65
N VAL A 20 -17.65 -12.70 16.91
CA VAL A 20 -18.86 -11.94 17.27
C VAL A 20 -18.81 -10.50 16.74
N ASN A 21 -17.60 -9.96 16.57
CA ASN A 21 -17.35 -8.60 16.09
C ASN A 21 -17.34 -8.50 14.54
N GLY A 22 -17.77 -9.54 13.83
CA GLY A 22 -17.77 -9.57 12.37
C GLY A 22 -16.40 -9.82 11.73
N VAL A 23 -15.38 -10.10 12.54
CA VAL A 23 -13.99 -10.35 12.10
C VAL A 23 -13.73 -11.85 12.08
N ILE A 24 -13.07 -12.34 11.04
CA ILE A 24 -12.66 -13.74 10.95
C ILE A 24 -11.40 -13.97 11.81
N GLU A 25 -11.50 -14.93 12.72
CA GLU A 25 -10.37 -15.42 13.50
C GLU A 25 -9.73 -16.62 12.80
N ILE A 26 -8.41 -16.64 12.76
CA ILE A 26 -7.62 -17.71 12.12
C ILE A 26 -6.90 -18.49 13.22
N ARG A 27 -7.06 -19.81 13.24
CA ARG A 27 -6.47 -20.69 14.28
C ARG A 27 -5.82 -21.91 13.66
N LYS A 28 -4.89 -22.54 14.37
CA LYS A 28 -4.24 -23.79 13.90
C LYS A 28 -5.12 -24.99 14.20
N THR A 29 -5.32 -25.86 13.21
CA THR A 29 -6.06 -27.12 13.37
C THR A 29 -5.36 -28.10 14.32
N SER A 30 -4.03 -28.02 14.43
CA SER A 30 -3.21 -28.94 15.25
C SER A 30 -3.38 -28.76 16.76
N HIS A 31 -3.84 -27.58 17.21
CA HIS A 31 -4.09 -27.29 18.63
C HIS A 31 -5.48 -26.66 18.81
N PRO A 32 -6.57 -27.45 18.71
CA PRO A 32 -7.94 -26.95 18.85
C PRO A 32 -8.25 -26.36 20.23
N GLN A 33 -7.45 -26.72 21.24
CA GLN A 33 -7.55 -26.22 22.60
C GLN A 33 -6.96 -24.81 22.75
N ASP A 34 -6.12 -24.40 21.81
CA ASP A 34 -5.55 -23.06 21.78
C ASP A 34 -6.59 -22.11 21.18
N ASN A 35 -7.25 -21.35 22.05
CA ASN A 35 -8.29 -20.39 21.65
C ASN A 35 -7.68 -19.07 21.14
N GLU A 36 -6.36 -19.03 20.95
CA GLU A 36 -5.62 -17.86 20.52
C GLU A 36 -5.76 -17.65 18.99
N ASN A 37 -6.12 -16.43 18.62
CA ASN A 37 -6.16 -16.02 17.23
C ASN A 37 -4.73 -15.76 16.72
N LEU A 38 -4.37 -16.33 15.57
CA LEU A 38 -3.02 -16.21 15.00
C LEU A 38 -2.69 -14.79 14.53
N VAL A 39 -3.71 -13.98 14.26
CA VAL A 39 -3.54 -12.59 13.80
C VAL A 39 -4.33 -11.69 14.72
N SER A 40 -3.63 -10.76 15.38
CA SER A 40 -4.28 -9.70 16.14
C SER A 40 -4.86 -8.67 15.19
N VAL A 41 -6.19 -8.58 15.14
CA VAL A 41 -6.91 -7.53 14.42
C VAL A 41 -7.36 -6.49 15.44
N PRO A 42 -7.08 -5.19 15.23
CA PRO A 42 -7.55 -4.15 16.13
C PRO A 42 -9.08 -4.18 16.23
N ASN A 43 -9.60 -3.93 17.42
CA ASN A 43 -11.03 -3.85 17.60
C ASN A 43 -11.58 -2.54 16.98
N ILE A 44 -12.89 -2.46 16.79
CA ILE A 44 -13.51 -1.31 16.14
C ILE A 44 -13.31 0.00 16.93
N GLU A 45 -13.28 -0.06 18.25
CA GLU A 45 -13.07 1.12 19.10
C GLU A 45 -11.65 1.68 18.94
N GLN A 46 -10.64 0.81 18.88
CA GLN A 46 -9.25 1.16 18.61
C GLN A 46 -9.12 1.78 17.22
N PHE A 47 -9.70 1.13 16.21
CA PHE A 47 -9.71 1.68 14.84
C PHE A 47 -10.36 3.07 14.80
N LEU A 48 -11.51 3.25 15.44
CA LEU A 48 -12.22 4.53 15.47
C LEU A 48 -11.44 5.60 16.23
N SER A 49 -10.78 5.24 17.35
CA SER A 49 -9.92 6.15 18.10
C SER A 49 -8.74 6.63 17.25
N ASP A 50 -8.06 5.72 16.56
CA ASP A 50 -6.93 6.05 15.69
C ASP A 50 -7.38 6.88 14.49
N TYR A 51 -8.54 6.55 13.91
CA TYR A 51 -9.15 7.32 12.84
C TYR A 51 -9.49 8.74 13.29
N ASN A 52 -10.13 8.91 14.44
CA ASN A 52 -10.47 10.23 14.98
C ASN A 52 -9.22 11.07 15.24
N ARG A 53 -8.17 10.46 15.77
CA ARG A 53 -6.85 11.12 15.92
C ARG A 53 -6.28 11.57 14.58
N LEU A 54 -6.37 10.73 13.54
CA LEU A 54 -5.92 11.10 12.20
C LEU A 54 -6.73 12.28 11.66
N VAL A 55 -8.06 12.25 11.83
CA VAL A 55 -8.97 13.33 11.44
C VAL A 55 -8.62 14.63 12.16
N GLU A 56 -8.32 14.59 13.46
CA GLU A 56 -7.87 15.76 14.22
C GLU A 56 -6.58 16.36 13.65
N ILE A 57 -5.58 15.52 13.35
CA ILE A 57 -4.30 15.97 12.75
C ILE A 57 -4.53 16.56 11.36
N CYS A 58 -5.34 15.91 10.52
CA CYS A 58 -5.72 16.43 9.21
C CYS A 58 -6.53 17.73 9.32
N ASN A 59 -7.25 17.91 10.43
CA ASN A 59 -8.05 19.10 10.69
C ASN A 59 -7.29 20.24 11.37
N ASP A 60 -6.04 20.02 11.75
CA ASP A 60 -5.20 21.06 12.34
C ASP A 60 -4.77 22.10 11.28
N GLY A 61 -4.97 23.38 11.59
CA GLY A 61 -4.68 24.48 10.67
C GLY A 61 -3.20 24.65 10.36
N ALA A 62 -2.33 24.43 11.34
CA ALA A 62 -0.88 24.54 11.16
C ALA A 62 -0.36 23.39 10.31
N MET A 63 -0.81 22.15 10.56
CA MET A 63 -0.44 20.98 9.77
C MET A 63 -0.89 21.11 8.32
N ARG A 64 -2.14 21.54 8.06
CA ARG A 64 -2.60 21.76 6.68
C ARG A 64 -1.77 22.81 5.95
N SER A 65 -1.48 23.93 6.60
CA SER A 65 -0.68 25.01 5.99
C SER A 65 0.75 24.54 5.68
N PHE A 66 1.38 23.82 6.61
CA PHE A 66 2.71 23.25 6.42
C PHE A 66 2.74 22.23 5.27
N CYS A 67 1.80 21.29 5.25
CA CYS A 67 1.69 20.30 4.19
C CYS A 67 1.46 20.96 2.82
N PHE A 68 0.61 21.98 2.75
CA PHE A 68 0.38 22.75 1.53
C PHE A 68 1.68 23.40 1.01
N GLN A 69 2.41 24.10 1.88
CA GLN A 69 3.70 24.72 1.51
C GLN A 69 4.72 23.67 1.05
N ARG A 70 4.79 22.52 1.73
CA ARG A 70 5.67 21.42 1.35
C ARG A 70 5.32 20.86 -0.04
N LEU A 71 4.03 20.63 -0.31
CA LEU A 71 3.56 20.16 -1.62
C LEU A 71 3.86 21.18 -2.72
N GLN A 72 3.69 22.48 -2.45
CA GLN A 72 4.04 23.55 -3.38
C GLN A 72 5.56 23.60 -3.65
N MET A 73 6.39 23.41 -2.63
CA MET A 73 7.84 23.34 -2.77
C MET A 73 8.25 22.12 -3.62
N LEU A 74 7.71 20.93 -3.33
CA LEU A 74 7.99 19.71 -4.10
C LEU A 74 7.55 19.87 -5.56
N THR A 75 6.40 20.47 -5.80
CA THR A 75 5.92 20.78 -7.16
C THR A 75 6.87 21.73 -7.88
N THR A 76 7.37 22.76 -7.19
CA THR A 76 8.34 23.71 -7.75
C THR A 76 9.67 23.04 -8.07
N LEU A 77 10.16 22.20 -7.18
CA LEU A 77 11.40 21.42 -7.40
C LEU A 77 11.25 20.49 -8.62
N PHE A 78 10.10 19.83 -8.77
CA PHE A 78 9.83 18.99 -9.93
C PHE A 78 9.78 19.82 -11.23
N LYS A 79 9.13 20.99 -11.22
CA LYS A 79 9.12 21.89 -12.37
C LYS A 79 10.54 22.34 -12.76
N LEU A 80 11.36 22.68 -11.77
CA LEU A 80 12.76 23.04 -12.00
C LEU A 80 13.54 21.88 -12.61
N HIS A 81 13.36 20.67 -12.08
CA HIS A 81 13.99 19.47 -12.62
C HIS A 81 13.59 19.24 -14.09
N MET A 82 12.31 19.37 -14.43
CA MET A 82 11.83 19.28 -15.81
C MET A 82 12.46 20.35 -16.72
N THR A 83 12.55 21.60 -16.27
CA THR A 83 13.18 22.68 -17.05
C THR A 83 14.68 22.47 -17.25
N ALA A 84 15.38 22.01 -16.20
CA ALA A 84 16.83 21.84 -16.24
C ALA A 84 17.27 20.58 -16.99
N ASN A 85 16.54 19.47 -16.86
CA ASN A 85 16.96 18.16 -17.35
C ASN A 85 16.14 17.64 -18.53
N GLY A 86 15.03 18.29 -18.89
CA GLY A 86 14.11 17.77 -19.89
C GLY A 86 14.75 17.51 -21.26
N LEU A 87 15.71 18.34 -21.70
CA LEU A 87 16.43 18.09 -22.95
C LEU A 87 17.32 16.84 -22.89
N VAL A 88 18.04 16.66 -21.77
CA VAL A 88 18.91 15.51 -21.55
C VAL A 88 18.09 14.22 -21.46
N GLU A 89 16.94 14.26 -20.79
CA GLU A 89 16.02 13.13 -20.67
C GLU A 89 15.39 12.77 -22.03
N ASN A 90 14.99 13.76 -22.83
CA ASN A 90 14.47 13.54 -24.18
C ASN A 90 15.51 12.90 -25.10
N GLU A 91 16.77 13.36 -25.05
CA GLU A 91 17.86 12.77 -25.82
C GLU A 91 18.10 11.31 -25.38
N ALA A 92 18.12 11.05 -24.08
CA ALA A 92 18.27 9.70 -23.54
C ALA A 92 17.13 8.76 -24.01
N GLN A 93 15.90 9.24 -24.06
CA GLN A 93 14.77 8.48 -24.59
C GLN A 93 14.91 8.19 -26.09
N SER A 94 15.38 9.17 -26.88
CA SER A 94 15.58 9.01 -28.32
C SER A 94 16.62 7.93 -28.67
N ASN A 95 17.57 7.70 -27.76
CA ASN A 95 18.61 6.69 -27.91
C ASN A 95 18.14 5.26 -27.57
N LEU A 96 16.94 5.09 -26.99
CA LEU A 96 16.38 3.77 -26.69
C LEU A 96 15.75 3.14 -27.93
N LEU A 97 16.46 2.22 -28.56
CA LEU A 97 15.94 1.48 -29.70
C LEU A 97 14.80 0.53 -29.28
N GLY A 98 13.63 0.75 -29.86
CA GLY A 98 12.49 -0.15 -29.71
C GLY A 98 11.80 -0.10 -28.34
N THR A 99 12.09 0.91 -27.50
CA THR A 99 11.30 1.22 -26.30
C THR A 99 10.58 2.55 -26.55
N ASP A 100 9.25 2.50 -26.62
CA ASP A 100 8.40 3.66 -26.84
C ASP A 100 7.14 3.58 -25.97
N PHE A 101 6.31 4.63 -26.03
CA PHE A 101 5.07 4.69 -25.27
C PHE A 101 4.15 3.48 -25.51
N TYR A 102 4.16 2.85 -26.68
CA TYR A 102 3.29 1.70 -26.97
C TYR A 102 3.87 0.39 -26.47
N ARG A 103 5.19 0.24 -26.52
CA ARG A 103 5.91 -0.98 -26.16
C ARG A 103 6.16 -1.15 -24.66
N ILE A 104 6.10 -0.06 -23.87
CA ILE A 104 6.17 -0.18 -22.41
C ILE A 104 4.92 -0.86 -21.84
N MET A 105 5.11 -1.66 -20.80
CA MET A 105 4.01 -2.30 -20.06
C MET A 105 3.34 -1.29 -19.13
N LYS A 106 2.02 -1.17 -19.23
CA LYS A 106 1.19 -0.40 -18.29
C LYS A 106 0.12 -1.33 -17.74
N VAL A 107 -0.25 -1.11 -16.49
CA VAL A 107 -1.28 -1.88 -15.79
C VAL A 107 -2.34 -0.91 -15.32
N ASP A 108 -3.60 -1.24 -15.58
CA ASP A 108 -4.72 -0.51 -15.02
C ASP A 108 -4.85 -0.84 -13.53
N ASN A 109 -4.60 0.14 -12.67
CA ASN A 109 -4.65 -0.03 -11.22
C ASN A 109 -6.08 0.05 -10.66
N HIS A 110 -7.07 0.41 -11.48
CA HIS A 110 -8.46 0.55 -11.09
C HIS A 110 -9.38 0.22 -12.27
N ILE A 111 -10.01 -0.95 -12.24
CA ILE A 111 -10.96 -1.42 -13.24
C ILE A 111 -12.23 -1.93 -12.56
N HIS A 112 -13.39 -1.67 -13.16
CA HIS A 112 -14.66 -2.27 -12.72
C HIS A 112 -15.10 -3.28 -13.77
N LEU A 113 -15.50 -4.47 -13.33
CA LEU A 113 -16.17 -5.44 -14.19
C LEU A 113 -17.62 -4.96 -14.39
N ALA A 114 -18.06 -4.83 -15.64
CA ALA A 114 -19.45 -4.51 -15.97
C ALA A 114 -20.34 -5.75 -15.88
#